data_AF-A0A7S1WQZ1-F1
#
_entry.id   AF-A0A7S1WQZ1-F1
#
_cell.length_a   1.000
_cell.length_b   1.000
_cell.length_c   1.000
_cell.angle_alpha   90.00
_cell.angle_beta   90.00
_cell.angle_gamma   90.00
#
_symmetry.space_group_name_H-M   'P 1'
#
loop_
_entity.id
_entity.type
_entity.pdbx_description
1 polymer ?
#
loop_
_entity_poly.entity_id
_entity_poly.type
_entity_poly.pdbx_seq_one_letter_code
_entity_poly.pdbx_strand_id
1 'polypeptide(L)'
;RAVTAPVFFAGGDAEAALQRALSGEGGGAPEMVPGSVKVSWGRLLQVPGQSAGVARFHFDDLCRRPLSAEDFMHLALQFHTIYVHDVPSLALEEHNEARRFTNLVDALYEHSVRLLCHSTVPLQEVLRR
;
A
#
# COMPACT_ATOMS: atom_id res chain seq x y z
N ARG A 1 17.96 12.07 0.39
CA ARG A 1 17.38 10.74 0.13
C ARG A 1 16.24 10.96 -0.86
N ALA A 2 16.31 10.42 -2.08
CA ALA A 2 15.31 10.70 -3.10
C ALA A 2 13.97 10.09 -2.67
N VAL A 3 12.95 10.94 -2.50
CA VAL A 3 11.57 10.48 -2.34
C VAL A 3 11.20 9.82 -3.66
N THR A 4 11.06 8.49 -3.65
CA THR A 4 10.61 7.78 -4.85
C THR A 4 9.10 8.00 -4.96
N ALA A 5 8.69 8.68 -6.03
CA ALA A 5 7.28 8.96 -6.29
C ALA A 5 6.44 7.65 -6.26
N PRO A 6 5.15 7.74 -5.88
CA PRO A 6 4.25 6.59 -5.94
C PRO A 6 4.18 6.08 -7.38
N VAL A 7 4.26 4.76 -7.54
CA VAL A 7 4.23 4.10 -8.86
C VAL A 7 2.92 3.34 -9.00
N PHE A 8 2.15 3.71 -10.02
CA PHE A 8 0.86 3.12 -10.33
C PHE A 8 0.98 2.23 -11.56
N PHE A 9 0.35 1.07 -11.49
CA PHE A 9 0.30 0.06 -12.54
C PHE A 9 -1.15 -0.33 -12.79
N ALA A 10 -1.51 -0.47 -14.06
CA ALA A 10 -2.71 -1.17 -14.49
C ALA A 10 -2.27 -2.41 -15.28
N GLY A 11 -2.51 -3.62 -14.76
CA GLY A 11 -2.08 -4.89 -15.36
C GLY A 11 -0.76 -5.47 -14.82
N GLY A 12 -0.22 -6.46 -15.54
CA GLY A 12 0.78 -7.43 -15.04
C GLY A 12 2.16 -6.90 -14.59
N ASP A 13 2.47 -5.63 -14.82
CA ASP A 13 3.77 -5.06 -14.46
C ASP A 13 3.95 -4.84 -12.94
N ALA A 14 2.86 -4.86 -12.17
CA ALA A 14 2.89 -4.58 -10.74
C ALA A 14 3.65 -5.63 -9.92
N GLU A 15 3.45 -6.92 -10.23
CA GLU A 15 4.14 -8.02 -9.53
C GLU A 15 5.65 -7.99 -9.83
N ALA A 16 6.04 -7.67 -11.06
CA ALA A 16 7.45 -7.48 -11.41
C ALA A 16 8.06 -6.27 -10.67
N ALA A 17 7.29 -5.20 -10.45
CA ALA A 17 7.73 -4.05 -9.65
C ALA A 17 7.88 -4.41 -8.16
N LEU A 18 6.95 -5.21 -7.61
CA LEU A 18 7.04 -5.75 -6.26
C LEU A 18 8.29 -6.63 -6.11
N GLN A 19 8.52 -7.55 -7.04
CA GLN A 19 9.71 -8.41 -7.03
C GLN A 19 11.00 -7.60 -7.05
N ARG A 20 11.06 -6.50 -7.83
CA ARG A 20 12.22 -5.59 -7.82
C ARG A 20 12.34 -4.81 -6.52
N ALA A 21 11.24 -4.47 -5.85
CA ALA A 21 11.28 -3.81 -4.54
C ALA A 21 11.75 -4.77 -3.44
N LEU A 22 11.43 -6.06 -3.55
CA LEU A 22 11.86 -7.13 -2.64
C LEU A 22 13.31 -7.56 -2.90
N SER A 23 13.69 -7.67 -4.17
CA SER A 23 15.04 -8.00 -4.60
C SER A 23 15.92 -6.76 -4.40
N GLY A 24 16.43 -6.57 -3.18
CA GLY A 24 17.53 -5.64 -2.96
C GLY A 24 18.74 -5.99 -3.85
N GLU A 25 19.85 -5.27 -3.72
CA GLU A 25 21.05 -5.46 -4.54
C GLU A 25 21.71 -6.86 -4.42
N GLY A 26 21.20 -7.74 -3.54
CA GLY A 26 21.76 -9.05 -3.18
C GLY A 26 21.22 -10.29 -3.91
N GLY A 27 20.40 -10.16 -4.95
CA GLY A 27 20.16 -11.28 -5.90
C GLY A 27 19.12 -12.35 -5.51
N GLY A 28 18.24 -12.10 -4.54
CA GLY A 28 17.06 -12.94 -4.29
C GLY A 28 15.93 -12.16 -3.64
N ALA A 29 14.71 -12.27 -4.17
CA ALA A 29 13.52 -11.73 -3.51
C ALA A 29 13.22 -12.60 -2.27
N PRO A 30 13.30 -12.06 -1.05
CA PRO A 30 12.96 -12.82 0.14
C PRO A 30 11.48 -13.20 0.09
N GLU A 31 11.15 -14.39 0.61
CA GLU A 31 9.77 -14.85 0.71
C GLU A 31 8.96 -13.87 1.57
N MET A 32 7.76 -13.53 1.12
CA MET A 32 6.84 -12.72 1.91
C MET A 32 6.08 -13.64 2.87
N VAL A 33 6.19 -13.35 4.16
CA VAL A 33 5.49 -14.10 5.20
C VAL A 33 4.40 -13.24 5.81
N PRO A 34 3.27 -13.83 6.26
CA PRO A 34 2.27 -13.09 7.01
C PRO A 34 2.84 -12.54 8.33
N GLY A 35 2.31 -11.42 8.78
CA GLY A 35 2.70 -10.80 10.03
C GLY A 35 1.65 -9.84 10.57
N SER A 36 2.05 -9.01 11.52
CA SER A 36 1.18 -7.97 12.06
C SER A 36 1.97 -6.75 12.52
N VAL A 37 1.39 -5.57 12.32
CA VAL A 37 1.91 -4.29 12.81
C VAL A 37 1.05 -3.78 13.94
N LYS A 38 1.68 -3.17 14.95
CA LYS A 38 0.97 -2.41 15.98
C LYS A 38 0.59 -1.03 15.42
N VAL A 39 -0.70 -0.76 15.39
CA VAL A 39 -1.30 0.51 14.95
C VAL A 39 -1.89 1.26 16.14
N SER A 40 -2.62 2.34 15.89
CA SER A 40 -3.12 3.26 16.90
C SER A 40 -3.96 2.55 17.96
N TRP A 41 -3.91 3.08 19.18
CA TRP A 41 -4.53 2.50 20.38
C TRP A 41 -4.09 1.06 20.69
N GLY A 42 -2.91 0.66 20.21
CA GLY A 42 -2.33 -0.65 20.49
C GLY A 42 -3.02 -1.82 19.78
N ARG A 43 -3.85 -1.54 18.78
CA ARG A 43 -4.47 -2.56 17.94
C ARG A 43 -3.42 -3.21 17.04
N LEU A 44 -3.67 -4.45 16.63
CA LEU A 44 -2.83 -5.16 15.66
C LEU A 44 -3.54 -5.21 14.30
N LEU A 45 -2.88 -4.68 13.28
CA LEU A 45 -3.30 -4.83 11.89
C LEU A 45 -2.53 -6.00 11.28
N GLN A 46 -3.27 -6.94 10.70
CA GLN A 46 -2.69 -8.08 10.00
C GLN A 46 -2.05 -7.61 8.69
N VAL A 47 -0.87 -8.13 8.40
CA VAL A 47 -0.12 -7.87 7.17
C VAL A 47 -0.06 -9.19 6.40
N PRO A 48 -0.86 -9.36 5.32
CA PRO A 48 -0.95 -10.63 4.59
C PRO A 48 0.41 -11.13 4.08
N GLY A 49 1.29 -10.22 3.67
CA GLY A 49 2.66 -10.55 3.30
C GLY A 49 3.60 -9.39 3.58
N GLN A 50 4.72 -9.68 4.21
CA GLN A 50 5.78 -8.71 4.46
C GLN A 50 7.15 -9.36 4.31
N SER A 51 8.11 -8.59 3.83
CA SER A 51 9.51 -9.02 3.76
C SER A 51 10.43 -7.81 3.58
N ALA A 52 11.58 -7.82 4.25
CA ALA A 52 12.64 -6.81 4.09
C ALA A 52 12.16 -5.35 4.09
N GLY A 53 11.19 -4.97 4.94
CA GLY A 53 10.67 -3.60 5.01
C GLY A 53 9.65 -3.22 3.92
N VAL A 54 9.22 -4.21 3.13
CA VAL A 54 8.12 -4.13 2.16
C VAL A 54 6.89 -4.84 2.74
N ALA A 55 5.72 -4.24 2.60
CA ALA A 55 4.44 -4.87 2.93
C ALA A 55 3.53 -4.97 1.71
N ARG A 56 2.75 -6.05 1.64
CA ARG A 56 1.73 -6.32 0.63
C ARG A 56 0.36 -6.38 1.30
N PHE A 57 -0.59 -5.63 0.74
CA PHE A 57 -1.99 -5.62 1.16
C PHE A 57 -2.93 -5.72 -0.04
N HIS A 58 -4.09 -6.33 0.17
CA HIS A 58 -5.22 -6.11 -0.72
C HIS A 58 -5.87 -4.76 -0.38
N PHE A 59 -6.49 -4.08 -1.35
CA PHE A 59 -7.17 -2.80 -1.12
C PHE A 59 -8.16 -2.86 0.06
N ASP A 60 -8.95 -3.92 0.13
CA ASP A 60 -9.95 -4.15 1.18
C ASP A 60 -9.35 -4.19 2.59
N ASP A 61 -8.12 -4.69 2.76
CA ASP A 61 -7.45 -4.77 4.07
C ASP A 61 -7.17 -3.38 4.66
N LEU A 62 -7.05 -2.36 3.81
CA LEU A 62 -6.72 -0.99 4.22
C LEU A 62 -7.93 -0.07 4.14
N CYS A 63 -8.71 -0.16 3.06
CA CYS A 63 -9.73 0.84 2.74
C CYS A 63 -11.16 0.39 3.06
N ARG A 64 -11.43 -0.92 3.19
CA ARG A 64 -12.73 -1.45 3.65
C ARG A 64 -12.76 -1.83 5.12
N ARG A 65 -11.70 -1.51 5.84
CA ARG A 65 -11.59 -1.66 7.30
C ARG A 65 -11.65 -0.30 7.99
N PRO A 66 -12.08 -0.25 9.27
CA PRO A 66 -12.17 0.99 10.03
C PRO A 66 -10.79 1.49 10.50
N LEU A 67 -9.88 1.78 9.56
CA LEU A 67 -8.55 2.34 9.82
C LEU A 67 -8.55 3.88 9.79
N SER A 68 -7.89 4.50 10.75
CA SER A 68 -7.70 5.94 10.84
C SER A 68 -6.45 6.38 10.05
N ALA A 69 -6.30 7.70 9.86
CA ALA A 69 -5.07 8.26 9.29
C ALA A 69 -3.83 7.92 10.15
N GLU A 70 -3.99 7.88 11.48
CA GLU A 70 -2.92 7.51 12.41
C GLU A 70 -2.47 6.05 12.24
N ASP A 71 -3.41 5.13 11.93
CA ASP A 71 -3.05 3.74 11.61
C ASP A 71 -2.14 3.67 10.37
N PHE A 72 -2.40 4.51 9.35
CA PHE A 72 -1.57 4.58 8.14
C PHE A 72 -0.18 5.20 8.43
N MET A 73 -0.08 6.14 9.36
CA MET A 73 1.22 6.63 9.82
C MET A 73 2.05 5.52 10.47
N HIS A 74 1.44 4.68 11.31
CA HIS A 74 2.13 3.53 11.90
C HIS A 74 2.65 2.56 10.84
N LEU A 75 1.88 2.30 9.79
CA LEU A 75 2.33 1.52 8.64
C LEU A 75 3.54 2.19 7.96
N ALA A 76 3.48 3.49 7.73
CA ALA A 76 4.54 4.25 7.09
C ALA A 76 5.85 4.27 7.90
N LEU A 77 5.76 4.17 9.22
CA LEU A 77 6.92 4.06 10.10
C LEU A 77 7.55 2.66 10.12
N GLN A 78 6.79 1.61 9.81
CA GLN A 78 7.30 0.24 9.79
C GLN A 78 7.84 -0.20 8.44
N PHE A 79 7.32 0.34 7.34
CA PHE A 79 7.64 -0.10 5.99
C PHE A 79 8.17 1.05 5.16
N HIS A 80 9.26 0.82 4.42
CA HIS A 80 9.75 1.79 3.43
C HIS A 80 9.04 1.65 2.08
N THR A 81 8.29 0.56 1.88
CA THR A 81 7.50 0.32 0.67
C THR A 81 6.22 -0.42 1.00
N ILE A 82 5.10 0.07 0.48
CA ILE A 82 3.80 -0.58 0.59
C ILE A 82 3.29 -0.88 -0.80
N TYR A 83 2.92 -2.13 -1.04
CA TYR A 83 2.24 -2.59 -2.23
C TYR A 83 0.77 -2.84 -1.92
N VAL A 84 -0.10 -2.18 -2.66
CA VAL A 84 -1.55 -2.36 -2.60
C VAL A 84 -2.02 -2.95 -3.93
N HIS A 85 -2.65 -4.11 -3.88
CA HIS A 85 -3.20 -4.76 -5.07
C HIS A 85 -4.73 -4.76 -5.10
N ASP A 86 -5.25 -4.94 -6.32
CA ASP A 86 -6.67 -5.00 -6.64
C ASP A 86 -7.44 -3.74 -6.22
N VAL A 87 -6.83 -2.57 -6.48
CA VAL A 87 -7.49 -1.29 -6.25
C VAL A 87 -8.61 -1.11 -7.29
N PRO A 88 -9.89 -1.05 -6.86
CA PRO A 88 -11.02 -0.93 -7.76
C PRO A 88 -11.15 0.50 -8.32
N SER A 89 -12.08 0.70 -9.26
CA SER A 89 -12.56 2.05 -9.56
C SER A 89 -13.43 2.51 -8.40
N LEU A 90 -13.00 3.54 -7.68
CA LEU A 90 -13.74 4.11 -6.56
C LEU A 90 -14.76 5.10 -7.13
N ALA A 91 -16.01 4.66 -7.17
CA ALA A 91 -17.15 5.48 -7.59
C ALA A 91 -17.62 6.37 -6.44
N LEU A 92 -18.53 7.31 -6.74
CA LEU A 92 -19.14 8.21 -5.74
C LEU A 92 -19.72 7.45 -4.54
N GLU A 93 -20.27 6.26 -4.73
CA GLU A 93 -20.87 5.47 -3.64
C GLU A 93 -19.85 4.96 -2.61
N GLU A 94 -18.56 4.92 -2.97
CA GLU A 94 -17.45 4.44 -2.12
C GLU A 94 -16.66 5.61 -1.51
N HIS A 95 -17.36 6.67 -1.09
CA HIS A 95 -16.75 7.88 -0.51
C HIS A 95 -15.86 7.60 0.72
N ASN A 96 -16.18 6.59 1.53
CA ASN A 96 -15.40 6.27 2.72
C ASN A 96 -14.08 5.60 2.36
N GLU A 97 -14.12 4.64 1.44
CA GLU A 97 -12.98 3.92 0.89
C GLU A 97 -12.06 4.89 0.15
N ALA A 98 -12.62 5.77 -0.68
CA ALA A 98 -11.88 6.82 -1.38
C ALA A 98 -11.17 7.76 -0.40
N ARG A 99 -11.86 8.20 0.66
CA ARG A 99 -11.24 9.03 1.70
C ARG A 99 -10.12 8.30 2.43
N ARG A 100 -10.30 7.02 2.77
CA ARG A 100 -9.24 6.22 3.41
C ARG A 100 -8.05 6.02 2.49
N PHE A 101 -8.29 5.79 1.20
CA PHE A 101 -7.22 5.67 0.22
C PHE A 101 -6.44 6.97 0.07
N THR A 102 -7.12 8.13 0.03
CA THR A 102 -6.46 9.45 0.06
C THR A 102 -5.61 9.60 1.32
N ASN A 103 -6.16 9.31 2.51
CA ASN A 103 -5.42 9.39 3.76
C ASN A 103 -4.19 8.47 3.80
N LEU A 104 -4.31 7.26 3.21
CA LEU A 104 -3.18 6.35 3.05
C LEU A 104 -2.10 6.99 2.19
N VAL A 105 -2.44 7.48 0.99
CA VAL A 105 -1.49 8.11 0.07
C VAL A 105 -0.80 9.31 0.74
N ASP A 106 -1.56 10.15 1.45
CA ASP A 106 -1.03 11.32 2.16
C ASP A 106 -0.03 10.91 3.25
N ALA A 107 -0.37 9.91 4.08
CA ALA A 107 0.52 9.41 5.13
C ALA A 107 1.82 8.82 4.54
N LEU A 108 1.73 8.04 3.46
CA LEU A 108 2.92 7.48 2.82
C LEU A 108 3.79 8.58 2.19
N TYR A 109 3.18 9.59 1.60
CA TYR A 109 3.89 10.72 1.02
C TYR A 109 4.63 11.52 2.09
N GLU A 110 3.98 11.85 3.20
CA GLU A 110 4.57 12.58 4.34
C GLU A 110 5.81 11.86 4.90
N HIS A 111 5.74 10.52 4.99
CA HIS A 111 6.83 9.70 5.50
C HIS A 111 7.83 9.23 4.43
N SER A 112 7.71 9.71 3.19
CA SER A 112 8.57 9.31 2.06
C SER A 112 8.60 7.80 1.81
N VAL A 113 7.48 7.13 2.05
CA VAL A 113 7.28 5.70 1.81
C VAL A 113 6.85 5.49 0.38
N ARG A 114 7.49 4.53 -0.30
CA ARG A 114 7.14 4.21 -1.68
C ARG A 114 5.83 3.44 -1.73
N LEU A 115 4.84 3.97 -2.44
CA LEU A 115 3.60 3.26 -2.75
C LEU A 115 3.72 2.60 -4.12
N LEU A 116 3.47 1.30 -4.19
CA LEU A 116 3.24 0.55 -5.41
C LEU A 116 1.76 0.19 -5.46
N CYS A 117 1.07 0.55 -6.53
CA CYS A 117 -0.37 0.34 -6.64
C CYS A 117 -0.70 -0.47 -7.90
N HIS A 118 -1.39 -1.60 -7.74
CA HIS A 118 -2.00 -2.34 -8.85
C HIS A 118 -3.50 -2.10 -8.85
N SER A 119 -4.00 -1.46 -9.91
CA SER A 119 -5.42 -1.24 -10.09
C SER A 119 -6.01 -2.14 -11.17
N THR A 120 -7.28 -2.49 -11.00
CA THR A 120 -8.08 -3.18 -12.02
C THR A 120 -8.51 -2.23 -13.16
N VAL A 121 -8.30 -0.92 -12.99
CA VAL A 121 -8.64 0.12 -13.98
C VAL A 121 -7.44 1.06 -14.23
N PRO A 122 -7.41 1.81 -15.34
CA PRO A 122 -6.40 2.86 -15.54
C PRO A 122 -6.43 3.90 -14.42
N LEU A 123 -5.29 4.52 -14.09
CA LEU A 123 -5.14 5.48 -12.99
C LEU A 123 -6.20 6.61 -13.01
N GLN A 124 -6.49 7.13 -14.20
CA GLN A 124 -7.50 8.19 -14.41
C GLN A 124 -8.93 7.78 -14.02
N GLU A 125 -9.18 6.49 -13.80
CA GLU A 125 -10.48 5.92 -13.45
C GLU A 125 -10.52 5.38 -12.00
N VAL A 126 -9.39 5.41 -11.28
CA VAL A 126 -9.32 4.95 -9.89
C VAL A 126 -10.11 5.87 -8.97
N LEU A 127 -9.96 7.19 -9.12
CA LEU A 127 -10.72 8.20 -8.38
C LEU A 127 -11.61 8.96 -9.35
N ARG A 128 -12.83 8.44 -9.56
CA ARG A 128 -13.83 9.16 -10.36
C ARG A 128 -14.57 10.16 -9.47
N ARG A 129 -14.56 11.42 -9.92
CA ARG A 129 -15.33 12.51 -9.31
C ARG A 129 -16.75 12.52 -9.83
#